data_AF-A0A1I8C1Q3-F1
#
_entry.id   AF-A0A1I8C1Q3-F1
#
_cell.length_a   1.000
_cell.length_b   1.000
_cell.length_c   1.000
_cell.angle_alpha   90.00
_cell.angle_beta   90.00
_cell.angle_gamma   90.00
#
_symmetry.space_group_name_H-M   'P 1'
#
loop_
_entity.id
_entity.type
_entity.pdbx_description
1 polymer ?
#
loop_
_entity_poly.entity_id
_entity_poly.type
_entity_poly.pdbx_seq_one_letter_code
_entity_poly.pdbx_strand_id
1 'polypeptide(L)'
;MLRLLLLILFLFVPFLNSAVKSEEVGYGRHIKEGEKITKMGEAQRIVNKNEEIKEYKDVGDNACDLTLDDNGNIILHYKNDGIIKDKGCAVDMLTTKNWSNNFEFTATIMNGNSELKNCLISAHDGFNFNKLPFAYSIGLDEFEEFKKGPRYDLNLKCRCKEQLGGCLKRTGMEIGWRYTGYTIRIHIEPIGEPLSLDREKDKITNEMSESKVQTKEDKNNYSLLFYEFDAAYCLLKENIVEPKAWEIIDEKHKNKEFNYLFVFYLLPQNATFIHSRDNNGWSIKKGETPSGPKCKDIQIKFNGSYYKLLMNGFNNDENIQLESSTKTFSTKTTKESIISIKSTSTIIKTTTNILTTKNNNNLKWYLIGGIVGIILIILIICGVILFILMINKEDNNEETKGENNLIKEMSTNVGMTTTTNTTKKNDKSQRKKYC
;
A
#
# COMPACT_ATOMS: atom_id res chain seq x y z
N MET A 1 -14.43 41.00 -23.07
CA MET A 1 -14.97 39.63 -23.16
C MET A 1 -13.89 38.53 -23.07
N LEU A 2 -12.78 38.62 -23.82
CA LEU A 2 -11.68 37.63 -23.79
C LEU A 2 -11.08 37.37 -22.39
N ARG A 3 -10.88 38.42 -21.58
CA ARG A 3 -10.40 38.28 -20.18
C ARG A 3 -11.37 37.51 -19.29
N LEU A 4 -12.68 37.64 -19.51
CA LEU A 4 -13.71 36.92 -18.76
C LEU A 4 -13.74 35.44 -19.16
N LEU A 5 -13.60 35.14 -20.45
CA LEU A 5 -13.53 33.77 -20.96
C LEU A 5 -12.29 33.04 -20.43
N LEU A 6 -11.12 33.69 -20.42
CA LEU A 6 -9.89 33.14 -19.85
C LEU A 6 -10.01 32.90 -18.35
N LEU A 7 -10.69 33.78 -17.62
CA LEU A 7 -10.91 33.65 -16.19
C LEU A 7 -11.87 32.50 -15.87
N ILE A 8 -12.93 32.32 -16.68
CA ILE A 8 -13.82 31.14 -16.61
C ILE A 8 -13.03 29.85 -16.90
N LEU A 9 -12.20 29.84 -17.96
CA LEU A 9 -11.39 28.65 -18.29
C LEU A 9 -10.40 28.31 -17.17
N PHE A 10 -9.73 29.32 -16.59
CA PHE A 10 -8.84 29.14 -15.43
C PHE A 10 -9.56 28.61 -14.19
N LEU A 11 -10.84 28.97 -14.00
CA LEU A 11 -11.66 28.45 -12.91
C LEU A 11 -12.11 27.01 -13.15
N PHE A 12 -12.28 26.57 -14.40
CA PHE A 12 -12.69 25.19 -14.74
C PHE A 12 -11.54 24.18 -14.87
N VAL A 13 -10.33 24.62 -15.23
CA VAL A 13 -9.13 23.76 -15.31
C VAL A 13 -8.84 22.94 -14.03
N PRO A 14 -8.94 23.50 -12.79
CA PRO A 14 -8.71 22.68 -11.59
C PRO A 14 -9.81 21.63 -11.34
N PHE A 15 -11.04 21.84 -11.81
CA PHE A 15 -12.11 20.85 -11.70
C PHE A 15 -11.92 19.67 -12.65
N LEU A 16 -11.33 19.89 -13.83
CA LEU A 16 -11.03 18.82 -14.79
C LEU A 16 -9.89 17.89 -14.33
N ASN A 17 -8.99 18.39 -13.47
CA ASN A 17 -7.86 17.61 -12.94
C ASN A 17 -8.17 16.84 -11.65
N SER A 18 -9.38 16.97 -11.10
CA SER A 18 -9.78 16.28 -9.87
C SER A 18 -10.48 14.94 -10.14
N ALA A 19 -10.18 14.30 -11.29
CA ALA A 19 -10.63 12.94 -11.54
C ALA A 19 -10.09 12.04 -10.41
N VAL A 20 -10.97 11.61 -9.50
CA VAL A 20 -10.60 10.74 -8.39
C VAL A 20 -10.02 9.48 -9.01
N LYS A 21 -8.71 9.27 -8.80
CA LYS A 21 -8.02 8.10 -9.33
C LYS A 21 -8.63 6.88 -8.67
N SER A 22 -9.26 6.04 -9.48
CA SER A 22 -9.76 4.73 -9.09
C SER A 22 -8.59 3.75 -9.11
N GLU A 23 -8.46 2.92 -8.08
CA GLU A 23 -7.40 1.91 -7.97
C GLU A 23 -7.95 0.56 -7.49
N GLU A 24 -7.35 -0.54 -7.95
CA GLU A 24 -7.64 -1.88 -7.43
C GLU A 24 -6.79 -2.14 -6.19
N VAL A 25 -7.39 -2.73 -5.14
CA VAL A 25 -6.73 -3.12 -3.89
C VAL A 25 -7.12 -4.55 -3.50
N GLY A 26 -6.25 -5.22 -2.76
CA GLY A 26 -6.57 -6.49 -2.12
C GLY A 26 -6.56 -7.71 -3.04
N TYR A 27 -6.66 -8.87 -2.41
CA TYR A 27 -6.77 -10.15 -3.08
C TYR A 27 -8.01 -10.21 -3.99
N GLY A 28 -9.15 -9.73 -3.50
CA GLY A 28 -10.43 -9.69 -4.17
C GLY A 28 -10.56 -8.63 -5.24
N ARG A 29 -9.55 -7.77 -5.48
CA ARG A 29 -9.60 -6.66 -6.46
C ARG A 29 -10.76 -5.69 -6.21
N HIS A 30 -10.82 -5.16 -5.00
CA HIS A 30 -11.79 -4.12 -4.64
C HIS A 30 -11.44 -2.81 -5.34
N ILE A 31 -12.43 -1.99 -5.65
CA ILE A 31 -12.23 -0.66 -6.23
C ILE A 31 -12.23 0.38 -5.13
N LYS A 32 -11.13 1.12 -5.03
CA LYS A 32 -10.94 2.25 -4.13
C LYS A 32 -10.96 3.55 -4.90
N GLU A 33 -11.66 4.54 -4.37
CA GLU A 33 -11.67 5.92 -4.86
C GLU A 33 -11.43 6.85 -3.67
N GLY A 34 -10.35 7.63 -3.71
CA GLY A 34 -9.93 8.42 -2.54
C GLY A 34 -9.61 7.51 -1.36
N GLU A 35 -10.38 7.59 -0.29
CA GLU A 35 -10.17 6.82 0.96
C GLU A 35 -11.27 5.82 1.27
N LYS A 36 -12.04 5.44 0.25
CA LYS A 36 -13.21 4.58 0.38
C LYS A 36 -13.20 3.45 -0.63
N ILE A 37 -13.72 2.30 -0.22
CA ILE A 37 -14.05 1.20 -1.13
C ILE A 37 -15.43 1.48 -1.71
N THR A 38 -15.47 1.87 -2.97
CA THR A 38 -16.71 2.19 -3.70
C THR A 38 -17.37 0.96 -4.29
N LYS A 39 -16.58 -0.09 -4.54
CA LYS A 39 -17.07 -1.37 -5.06
C LYS A 39 -16.26 -2.53 -4.51
N MET A 40 -16.94 -3.47 -3.86
CA MET A 40 -16.36 -4.72 -3.42
C MET A 40 -16.05 -5.60 -4.63
N GLY A 41 -14.87 -6.21 -4.62
CA GLY A 41 -14.40 -7.12 -5.66
C GLY A 41 -14.96 -8.53 -5.49
N GLU A 42 -14.20 -9.55 -5.87
CA GLU A 42 -14.61 -10.96 -5.77
C GLU A 42 -14.69 -11.44 -4.31
N ALA A 43 -13.79 -10.95 -3.45
CA ALA A 43 -13.74 -11.30 -2.04
C ALA A 43 -14.84 -10.55 -1.26
N GLN A 44 -15.96 -11.21 -0.98
CA GLN A 44 -17.11 -10.59 -0.30
C GLN A 44 -17.65 -11.43 0.85
N ARG A 45 -17.27 -12.71 0.92
CA ARG A 45 -17.81 -13.67 1.88
C ARG A 45 -16.92 -13.73 3.12
N ILE A 46 -17.52 -13.60 4.30
CA ILE A 46 -16.83 -13.86 5.57
C ILE A 46 -16.67 -15.35 5.77
N VAL A 47 -15.46 -15.76 6.14
CA VAL A 47 -15.13 -17.16 6.42
C VAL A 47 -15.00 -17.39 7.92
N ASN A 48 -15.62 -18.46 8.40
CA ASN A 48 -15.70 -18.78 9.83
C ASN A 48 -15.11 -20.15 10.17
N LYS A 49 -14.77 -20.98 9.17
CA LYS A 49 -14.24 -22.32 9.39
C LYS A 49 -13.11 -22.68 8.41
N ASN A 50 -12.21 -23.56 8.83
CA ASN A 50 -11.09 -24.02 8.02
C ASN A 50 -11.50 -24.76 6.74
N GLU A 51 -12.63 -25.46 6.74
CA GLU A 51 -13.08 -26.21 5.56
C GLU A 51 -13.35 -25.28 4.37
N GLU A 52 -13.82 -24.06 4.65
CA GLU A 52 -14.13 -23.03 3.66
C GLU A 52 -12.87 -22.36 3.08
N ILE A 53 -11.71 -22.47 3.76
CA ILE A 53 -10.45 -21.88 3.31
C ILE A 53 -9.80 -22.68 2.20
N LYS A 54 -10.13 -23.97 2.05
CA LYS A 54 -9.52 -24.82 1.02
C LYS A 54 -9.67 -24.21 -0.38
N GLU A 55 -10.80 -23.57 -0.62
CA GLU A 55 -11.15 -22.92 -1.89
C GLU A 55 -10.40 -21.60 -2.10
N TYR A 56 -9.83 -21.01 -1.06
CA TYR A 56 -9.04 -19.78 -1.14
C TYR A 56 -7.80 -19.96 -2.01
N LYS A 57 -7.14 -21.12 -1.86
CA LYS A 57 -5.85 -21.40 -2.51
C LYS A 57 -5.97 -21.66 -4.00
N ASP A 58 -7.13 -22.11 -4.44
CA ASP A 58 -7.33 -22.61 -5.79
C ASP A 58 -7.70 -21.51 -6.80
N VAL A 59 -8.00 -20.29 -6.34
CA VAL A 59 -8.73 -19.30 -7.16
C VAL A 59 -7.89 -18.08 -7.57
N GLY A 60 -6.75 -17.77 -6.93
CA GLY A 60 -6.01 -16.55 -7.25
C GLY A 60 -4.48 -16.64 -7.12
N ASP A 61 -3.79 -15.99 -8.07
CA ASP A 61 -2.32 -15.91 -8.14
C ASP A 61 -1.64 -15.26 -6.92
N ASN A 62 -2.42 -14.53 -6.10
CA ASN A 62 -1.96 -13.78 -4.92
C ASN A 62 -2.58 -14.29 -3.61
N ALA A 63 -3.20 -15.47 -3.59
CA ALA A 63 -3.76 -16.04 -2.36
C ALA A 63 -2.65 -16.40 -1.36
N CYS A 64 -2.83 -16.06 -0.09
CA CYS A 64 -1.95 -16.53 0.99
C CYS A 64 -2.27 -17.95 1.45
N ASP A 65 -1.30 -18.59 2.10
CA ASP A 65 -1.53 -19.83 2.84
C ASP A 65 -2.15 -19.48 4.20
N LEU A 66 -3.43 -19.78 4.39
CA LEU A 66 -4.19 -19.39 5.58
C LEU A 66 -4.73 -20.59 6.36
N THR A 67 -4.93 -20.40 7.66
CA THR A 67 -5.79 -21.21 8.53
C THR A 67 -6.55 -20.32 9.52
N LEU A 68 -7.59 -20.87 10.15
CA LEU A 68 -8.27 -20.32 11.32
C LEU A 68 -7.97 -21.20 12.53
N ASP A 69 -7.66 -20.61 13.67
CA ASP A 69 -7.63 -21.37 14.93
C ASP A 69 -9.04 -21.52 15.54
N ASP A 70 -9.15 -22.26 16.64
CA ASP A 70 -10.42 -22.53 17.32
C ASP A 70 -11.12 -21.26 17.83
N ASN A 71 -10.39 -20.15 17.98
CA ASN A 71 -10.94 -18.86 18.38
C ASN A 71 -11.29 -17.98 17.17
N GLY A 72 -11.19 -18.52 15.95
CA GLY A 72 -11.39 -17.79 14.70
C GLY A 72 -10.30 -16.78 14.38
N ASN A 73 -9.12 -16.88 15.01
CA ASN A 73 -7.98 -16.04 14.63
C ASN A 73 -7.46 -16.45 13.26
N ILE A 74 -7.08 -15.46 12.45
CA ILE A 74 -6.60 -15.66 11.09
C ILE A 74 -5.09 -15.84 11.17
N ILE A 75 -4.59 -16.98 10.67
CA ILE A 75 -3.16 -17.31 10.69
C ILE A 75 -2.66 -17.40 9.25
N LEU A 76 -1.76 -16.50 8.88
CA LEU A 76 -1.02 -16.53 7.62
C LEU A 76 0.24 -17.35 7.84
N HIS A 77 0.47 -18.33 6.98
CA HIS A 77 1.67 -19.17 6.99
C HIS A 77 2.61 -18.73 5.89
N TYR A 78 3.86 -18.50 6.25
CA TYR A 78 4.96 -18.28 5.33
C TYR A 78 5.95 -19.44 5.43
N LYS A 79 6.09 -20.17 4.33
CA LYS A 79 7.03 -21.29 4.20
C LYS A 79 8.16 -20.91 3.27
N ASN A 80 9.38 -21.26 3.64
CA ASN A 80 10.59 -20.89 2.89
C ASN A 80 10.72 -21.58 1.51
N ASP A 81 9.93 -22.62 1.26
CA ASP A 81 9.80 -23.34 -0.01
C ASP A 81 8.43 -23.12 -0.68
N GLY A 82 7.61 -22.21 -0.14
CA GLY A 82 6.28 -21.89 -0.65
C GLY A 82 6.28 -20.79 -1.71
N ILE A 83 5.21 -20.76 -2.53
CA ILE A 83 5.03 -19.79 -3.63
C ILE A 83 5.03 -18.33 -3.14
N ILE A 84 4.58 -18.09 -1.90
CA ILE A 84 4.51 -16.76 -1.28
C ILE A 84 5.90 -16.12 -1.18
N LYS A 85 6.95 -16.91 -1.00
CA LYS A 85 8.33 -16.42 -0.99
C LYS A 85 8.71 -15.70 -2.27
N ASP A 86 8.25 -16.21 -3.42
CA ASP A 86 8.65 -15.72 -4.73
C ASP A 86 7.68 -14.68 -5.28
N LYS A 87 6.38 -14.84 -4.99
CA LYS A 87 5.33 -13.98 -5.54
C LYS A 87 4.79 -12.93 -4.58
N GLY A 88 4.93 -13.16 -3.27
CA GLY A 88 4.11 -12.49 -2.26
C GLY A 88 2.67 -12.99 -2.29
N CYS A 89 1.84 -12.43 -1.42
CA CYS A 89 0.40 -12.68 -1.38
C CYS A 89 -0.34 -11.54 -0.66
N ALA A 90 -1.65 -11.49 -0.77
CA ALA A 90 -2.51 -10.52 -0.12
C ALA A 90 -3.64 -11.21 0.66
N VAL A 91 -4.05 -10.64 1.79
CA VAL A 91 -5.22 -11.08 2.57
C VAL A 91 -6.15 -9.90 2.77
N ASP A 92 -7.42 -10.13 2.45
CA ASP A 92 -8.48 -9.15 2.67
C ASP A 92 -9.21 -9.47 3.96
N MET A 93 -9.33 -8.48 4.83
CA MET A 93 -9.98 -8.61 6.13
C MET A 93 -10.96 -7.46 6.32
N LEU A 94 -12.15 -7.76 6.85
CA LEU A 94 -13.00 -6.73 7.38
C LEU A 94 -12.61 -6.39 8.81
N THR A 95 -12.77 -5.12 9.17
CA THR A 95 -12.56 -4.60 10.51
C THR A 95 -13.59 -3.52 10.85
N THR A 96 -13.54 -3.02 12.09
CA THR A 96 -14.45 -1.99 12.60
C THR A 96 -13.82 -0.59 12.53
N LYS A 97 -14.63 0.47 12.67
CA LYS A 97 -14.15 1.86 12.66
C LYS A 97 -13.05 2.15 13.68
N ASN A 98 -13.11 1.54 14.86
CA ASN A 98 -12.20 1.82 15.97
C ASN A 98 -10.90 1.01 15.90
N TRP A 99 -10.67 0.34 14.77
CA TRP A 99 -9.54 -0.55 14.59
C TRP A 99 -8.20 0.16 14.48
N SER A 100 -8.15 1.38 13.90
CA SER A 100 -6.89 2.11 13.70
C SER A 100 -6.09 2.30 14.99
N ASN A 101 -6.79 2.36 16.12
CA ASN A 101 -6.20 2.60 17.43
C ASN A 101 -5.75 1.28 18.10
N ASN A 102 -6.11 0.14 17.50
CA ASN A 102 -5.90 -1.21 18.01
C ASN A 102 -5.29 -2.14 16.95
N PHE A 103 -4.64 -1.59 15.91
CA PHE A 103 -3.98 -2.44 14.93
C PHE A 103 -2.93 -3.30 15.64
N GLU A 104 -3.09 -4.61 15.47
CA GLU A 104 -2.29 -5.62 16.12
C GLU A 104 -2.22 -6.89 15.29
N PHE A 105 -1.05 -7.52 15.28
CA PHE A 105 -0.85 -8.92 14.90
C PHE A 105 0.28 -9.54 15.71
N THR A 106 0.30 -10.87 15.81
CA THR A 106 1.42 -11.62 16.38
C THR A 106 2.23 -12.26 15.25
N ALA A 107 3.54 -12.08 15.26
CA ALA A 107 4.46 -12.78 14.38
C ALA A 107 5.19 -13.87 15.17
N THR A 108 5.08 -15.10 14.70
CA THR A 108 5.66 -16.28 15.35
C THR A 108 6.60 -16.98 14.39
N ILE A 109 7.78 -17.38 14.86
CA ILE A 109 8.72 -18.19 14.08
C ILE A 109 8.86 -19.58 14.71
N MET A 110 8.79 -20.62 13.86
CA MET A 110 8.79 -22.01 14.29
C MET A 110 9.74 -22.87 13.44
N ASN A 111 10.38 -23.85 14.06
CA ASN A 111 11.22 -24.83 13.37
C ASN A 111 10.67 -26.27 13.50
N GLY A 112 9.36 -26.41 13.68
CA GLY A 112 8.72 -27.68 14.05
C GLY A 112 9.32 -28.20 15.36
N ASN A 113 9.63 -29.50 15.41
CA ASN A 113 10.20 -30.16 16.60
C ASN A 113 11.73 -29.97 16.73
N SER A 114 12.28 -28.87 16.22
CA SER A 114 13.72 -28.62 16.22
C SER A 114 14.00 -27.24 16.81
N GLU A 115 15.21 -27.06 17.37
CA GLU A 115 15.55 -25.79 17.98
C GLU A 115 15.63 -24.66 16.94
N LEU A 116 15.19 -23.45 17.31
CA LEU A 116 15.22 -22.27 16.43
C LEU A 116 16.65 -21.88 16.01
N LYS A 117 17.66 -22.16 16.85
CA LYS A 117 19.07 -21.92 16.51
C LYS A 117 19.54 -22.67 15.26
N ASN A 118 18.86 -23.77 14.91
CA ASN A 118 19.21 -24.58 13.75
C ASN A 118 18.71 -23.95 12.44
N CYS A 119 17.73 -23.04 12.50
CA CYS A 119 17.18 -22.36 11.33
C CYS A 119 17.47 -20.86 11.30
N LEU A 120 17.86 -20.26 12.43
CA LEU A 120 18.29 -18.87 12.52
C LEU A 120 19.82 -18.78 12.45
N ILE A 121 20.30 -17.92 11.56
CA ILE A 121 21.74 -17.65 11.43
C ILE A 121 22.23 -16.84 12.64
N SER A 122 23.19 -17.40 13.40
CA SER A 122 23.78 -16.77 14.60
C SER A 122 24.82 -15.67 14.32
N ALA A 123 24.94 -15.21 13.07
CA ALA A 123 25.98 -14.27 12.64
C ALA A 123 25.65 -12.81 13.02
N HIS A 124 26.64 -11.92 12.92
CA HIS A 124 26.42 -10.48 13.01
C HIS A 124 25.37 -9.98 12.01
N ASP A 125 25.36 -10.57 10.82
CA ASP A 125 24.42 -10.26 9.75
C ASP A 125 23.18 -11.17 9.76
N GLY A 126 22.91 -11.86 10.88
CA GLY A 126 21.84 -12.85 10.98
C GLY A 126 20.47 -12.32 10.56
N PHE A 127 20.19 -11.04 10.80
CA PHE A 127 18.94 -10.41 10.37
C PHE A 127 18.77 -10.40 8.85
N ASN A 128 19.83 -10.13 8.07
CA ASN A 128 19.76 -10.07 6.60
C ASN A 128 19.20 -11.32 5.95
N PHE A 129 19.33 -12.47 6.63
CA PHE A 129 18.87 -13.75 6.12
C PHE A 129 17.56 -14.21 6.72
N ASN A 130 17.04 -13.51 7.72
CA ASN A 130 15.84 -13.92 8.44
C ASN A 130 14.81 -12.78 8.50
N LYS A 131 14.55 -12.10 7.36
CA LYS A 131 13.53 -11.06 7.28
C LYS A 131 12.26 -11.54 6.56
N LEU A 132 11.14 -10.96 6.88
CA LEU A 132 9.86 -11.13 6.21
C LEU A 132 9.30 -9.75 5.88
N PRO A 133 9.36 -9.32 4.60
CA PRO A 133 8.81 -8.04 4.19
C PRO A 133 7.29 -8.11 4.02
N PHE A 134 6.60 -7.03 4.40
CA PHE A 134 5.16 -6.89 4.32
C PHE A 134 4.74 -5.43 4.12
N ALA A 135 3.49 -5.21 3.73
CA ALA A 135 2.90 -3.89 3.59
C ALA A 135 1.41 -3.93 3.95
N TYR A 136 0.84 -2.74 4.15
CA TYR A 136 -0.55 -2.56 4.56
C TYR A 136 -1.29 -1.71 3.54
N SER A 137 -2.49 -2.12 3.14
CA SER A 137 -3.48 -1.26 2.48
C SER A 137 -2.87 -0.32 1.44
N ILE A 138 -2.16 -0.92 0.48
CA ILE A 138 -1.66 -0.28 -0.73
C ILE A 138 -2.46 -0.74 -1.95
N GLY A 139 -2.39 0.01 -3.05
CA GLY A 139 -2.92 -0.39 -4.36
C GLY A 139 -2.18 -1.58 -4.96
N LEU A 140 -2.83 -2.34 -5.84
CA LEU A 140 -2.20 -3.47 -6.54
C LEU A 140 -1.02 -3.04 -7.41
N ASP A 141 -1.09 -1.87 -8.05
CA ASP A 141 0.04 -1.31 -8.79
C ASP A 141 1.24 -1.05 -7.87
N GLU A 142 0.99 -0.49 -6.67
CA GLU A 142 2.03 -0.23 -5.67
C GLU A 142 2.58 -1.54 -5.08
N PHE A 143 1.74 -2.57 -4.91
CA PHE A 143 2.18 -3.91 -4.52
C PHE A 143 3.13 -4.51 -5.55
N GLU A 144 2.82 -4.43 -6.85
CA GLU A 144 3.72 -4.88 -7.93
C GLU A 144 5.01 -4.06 -8.02
N GLU A 145 5.00 -2.79 -7.59
CA GLU A 145 6.22 -2.00 -7.43
C GLU A 145 7.05 -2.48 -6.22
N PHE A 146 6.42 -2.76 -5.08
CA PHE A 146 7.11 -3.19 -3.85
C PHE A 146 7.76 -4.56 -4.02
N LYS A 147 7.18 -5.45 -4.83
CA LYS A 147 7.77 -6.75 -5.21
C LYS A 147 9.14 -6.63 -5.88
N LYS A 148 9.51 -5.46 -6.42
CA LYS A 148 10.80 -5.21 -7.07
C LYS A 148 11.90 -4.76 -6.09
N GLY A 149 11.55 -4.58 -4.82
CA GLY A 149 12.46 -4.08 -3.79
C GLY A 149 12.34 -2.57 -3.54
N PRO A 150 13.09 -2.05 -2.56
CA PRO A 150 12.99 -0.68 -2.14
C PRO A 150 13.52 0.29 -3.21
N ARG A 151 12.85 1.44 -3.33
CA ARG A 151 13.14 2.46 -4.34
C ARG A 151 13.80 3.67 -3.70
N TYR A 152 14.93 4.07 -4.25
CA TYR A 152 15.69 5.24 -3.80
C TYR A 152 15.48 6.44 -4.72
N ASP A 153 15.37 7.64 -4.15
CA ASP A 153 15.31 8.92 -4.85
C ASP A 153 16.49 9.81 -4.47
N LEU A 154 17.21 10.27 -5.48
CA LEU A 154 18.30 11.23 -5.33
C LEU A 154 17.80 12.65 -5.05
N ASN A 155 16.52 12.95 -5.21
CA ASN A 155 15.97 14.28 -4.97
C ASN A 155 15.49 14.48 -3.52
N LEU A 156 15.25 13.38 -2.80
CA LEU A 156 14.90 13.41 -1.39
C LEU A 156 16.12 13.73 -0.52
N LYS A 157 15.88 14.31 0.66
CA LYS A 157 16.91 14.66 1.64
C LYS A 157 16.81 13.72 2.83
N CYS A 158 17.82 12.89 3.06
CA CYS A 158 17.95 11.97 4.19
C CYS A 158 19.44 11.79 4.51
N ARG A 159 19.78 11.08 5.59
CA ARG A 159 21.16 10.95 6.08
C ARG A 159 22.02 10.01 5.23
N CYS A 160 21.43 9.00 4.60
CA CYS A 160 22.20 7.96 3.90
C CYS A 160 22.31 8.14 2.37
N LYS A 161 21.89 9.30 1.86
CA LYS A 161 21.81 9.58 0.42
C LYS A 161 23.11 9.26 -0.35
N GLU A 162 24.26 9.57 0.25
CA GLU A 162 25.57 9.35 -0.35
C GLU A 162 26.01 7.87 -0.33
N GLN A 163 25.55 7.10 0.65
CA GLN A 163 25.94 5.69 0.83
C GLN A 163 25.11 4.75 -0.06
N LEU A 164 23.80 4.98 -0.14
CA LEU A 164 22.87 4.09 -0.85
C LEU A 164 22.41 4.64 -2.21
N GLY A 165 22.92 5.81 -2.62
CA GLY A 165 22.54 6.42 -3.90
C GLY A 165 21.12 7.00 -3.90
N GLY A 166 20.62 7.45 -2.75
CA GLY A 166 19.34 8.12 -2.60
C GLY A 166 18.67 7.85 -1.26
N CYS A 167 17.44 8.36 -1.10
CA CYS A 167 16.59 8.10 0.05
C CYS A 167 15.41 7.23 -0.33
N LEU A 168 14.94 6.37 0.57
CA LEU A 168 13.78 5.53 0.33
C LEU A 168 12.53 6.41 0.07
N LYS A 169 11.89 6.19 -1.08
CA LYS A 169 10.72 6.96 -1.54
C LYS A 169 9.47 6.69 -0.74
N ARG A 170 9.05 5.43 -0.74
CA ARG A 170 7.85 4.93 -0.07
C ARG A 170 8.06 3.45 0.09
N THR A 171 7.84 2.93 1.29
CA THR A 171 8.25 1.57 1.62
C THR A 171 7.32 0.93 2.64
N GLY A 172 7.25 -0.40 2.58
CA GLY A 172 6.60 -1.21 3.59
C GLY A 172 7.51 -1.43 4.78
N MET A 173 7.22 -2.49 5.51
CA MET A 173 7.93 -2.86 6.73
C MET A 173 8.46 -4.29 6.57
N GLU A 174 9.48 -4.65 7.33
CA GLU A 174 9.97 -6.01 7.43
C GLU A 174 10.21 -6.36 8.87
N ILE A 175 9.86 -7.58 9.26
CA ILE A 175 10.18 -8.16 10.56
C ILE A 175 11.32 -9.14 10.39
N GLY A 176 12.28 -9.15 11.30
CA GLY A 176 13.43 -10.03 11.27
C GLY A 176 13.77 -10.65 12.62
N TRP A 177 14.40 -11.83 12.56
CA TRP A 177 14.82 -12.60 13.73
C TRP A 177 16.32 -12.88 13.69
N ARG A 178 16.98 -12.76 14.85
CA ARG A 178 18.40 -13.09 14.97
C ARG A 178 18.67 -13.86 16.24
N TYR A 179 19.36 -14.98 16.11
CA TYR A 179 19.87 -15.72 17.26
C TYR A 179 21.22 -15.15 17.71
N THR A 180 21.40 -14.94 19.01
CA THR A 180 22.63 -14.38 19.61
C THR A 180 23.29 -15.37 20.59
N GLY A 181 23.16 -16.66 20.34
CA GLY A 181 23.75 -17.73 21.17
C GLY A 181 22.93 -18.12 22.40
N TYR A 182 22.20 -17.17 23.00
CA TYR A 182 21.34 -17.42 24.17
C TYR A 182 19.94 -16.84 24.00
N THR A 183 19.80 -15.84 23.14
CA THR A 183 18.54 -15.13 22.91
C THR A 183 18.19 -15.00 21.43
N ILE A 184 16.91 -14.88 21.11
CA ILE A 184 16.39 -14.44 19.82
C ILE A 184 16.05 -12.97 19.99
N ARG A 185 16.61 -12.16 19.11
CA ARG A 185 16.28 -10.76 18.97
C ARG A 185 15.32 -10.62 17.81
N ILE A 186 14.31 -9.79 18.03
CA ILE A 186 13.32 -9.47 17.02
C ILE A 186 13.46 -8.00 16.70
N HIS A 187 13.36 -7.73 15.41
CA HIS A 187 13.50 -6.41 14.85
C HIS A 187 12.39 -6.21 13.85
N ILE A 188 11.87 -4.99 13.77
CA ILE A 188 11.05 -4.60 12.66
C ILE A 188 11.71 -3.34 12.12
N GLU A 189 11.74 -3.12 10.80
CA GLU A 189 12.23 -1.89 10.15
C GLU A 189 11.49 -1.57 8.86
N PRO A 190 11.61 -0.35 8.31
CA PRO A 190 11.23 -0.07 6.94
C PRO A 190 12.08 -0.89 5.97
N ILE A 191 11.47 -1.42 4.91
CA ILE A 191 12.20 -2.22 3.93
C ILE A 191 13.29 -1.38 3.27
N GLY A 192 14.53 -1.88 3.31
CA GLY A 192 15.71 -1.24 2.71
C GLY A 192 16.49 -0.32 3.64
N GLU A 193 16.05 -0.13 4.87
CA GLU A 193 16.80 0.59 5.91
C GLU A 193 18.03 -0.23 6.33
N PRO A 194 19.27 0.32 6.29
CA PRO A 194 20.48 -0.39 6.67
C PRO A 194 20.73 -0.46 8.18
N LEU A 195 20.14 0.45 8.97
CA LEU A 195 20.38 0.51 10.41
C LEU A 195 19.30 -0.25 11.18
N SER A 196 19.59 -1.52 11.45
CA SER A 196 18.80 -2.28 12.42
C SER A 196 19.13 -1.82 13.84
N LEU A 197 18.20 -1.12 14.50
CA LEU A 197 18.29 -0.87 15.92
C LEU A 197 17.70 -2.09 16.65
N ASP A 198 18.57 -2.95 17.18
CA ASP A 198 18.18 -4.08 18.03
C ASP A 198 17.33 -3.57 19.20
N ARG A 199 16.04 -3.92 19.27
CA ARG A 199 15.12 -3.30 20.24
C ARG A 199 14.38 -4.24 21.17
N GLU A 200 14.39 -5.55 20.96
CA GLU A 200 13.78 -6.46 21.94
C GLU A 200 14.49 -7.80 22.10
N LYS A 201 14.55 -8.28 23.35
CA LYS A 201 14.91 -9.65 23.71
C LYS A 201 13.63 -10.39 24.01
N ASP A 202 13.28 -11.37 23.19
CA ASP A 202 12.11 -12.20 23.43
C ASP A 202 12.42 -13.27 24.51
N LYS A 203 11.40 -13.67 25.28
CA LYS A 203 11.46 -14.81 26.19
C LYS A 203 11.28 -16.09 25.37
N ILE A 204 12.35 -16.86 25.27
CA ILE A 204 12.43 -18.00 24.36
C ILE A 204 11.95 -19.28 25.03
N THR A 205 11.20 -20.06 24.26
CA THR A 205 11.25 -21.52 24.34
C THR A 205 12.12 -22.03 23.20
N ASN A 206 12.85 -23.13 23.37
CA ASN A 206 13.83 -23.58 22.37
C ASN A 206 13.25 -23.77 20.94
N GLU A 207 11.93 -23.95 20.82
CA GLU A 207 11.21 -24.33 19.61
C GLU A 207 10.40 -23.20 18.95
N MET A 208 10.03 -22.15 19.72
CA MET A 208 9.13 -21.08 19.27
C MET A 208 9.48 -19.72 19.90
N SER A 209 9.31 -18.65 19.12
CA SER A 209 9.43 -17.25 19.52
C SER A 209 8.26 -16.45 18.95
N GLU A 210 7.61 -15.64 19.78
CA GLU A 210 6.39 -14.91 19.46
C GLU A 210 6.59 -13.41 19.72
N SER A 211 6.19 -12.57 18.78
CA SER A 211 6.29 -11.12 18.93
C SER A 211 5.00 -10.43 18.53
N LYS A 212 4.54 -9.56 19.43
CA LYS A 212 3.25 -8.91 19.33
C LYS A 212 3.39 -7.52 18.70
N VAL A 213 3.16 -7.37 17.40
CA VAL A 213 3.21 -6.08 16.69
C VAL A 213 1.93 -5.29 16.94
N GLN A 214 2.04 -4.05 17.43
CA GLN A 214 0.90 -3.18 17.70
C GLN A 214 1.19 -1.75 17.24
N THR A 215 0.19 -0.97 16.86
CA THR A 215 0.29 0.50 16.87
C THR A 215 -0.19 1.09 18.18
N LYS A 216 0.47 2.13 18.64
CA LYS A 216 0.01 3.05 19.67
C LYS A 216 -0.24 4.41 19.04
N GLU A 217 -1.42 4.93 19.30
CA GLU A 217 -1.75 6.31 18.99
C GLU A 217 -1.12 7.19 20.08
N ASP A 218 -0.02 7.88 19.76
CA ASP A 218 0.41 9.02 20.56
C ASP A 218 -0.30 10.26 20.00
N LYS A 219 -0.62 11.24 20.86
CA LYS A 219 -1.55 12.36 20.62
C LYS A 219 -1.37 13.17 19.31
N ASN A 220 -0.30 12.94 18.55
CA ASN A 220 -0.04 13.56 17.25
C ASN A 220 0.53 12.60 16.17
N ASN A 221 0.65 11.28 16.40
CA ASN A 221 1.22 10.32 15.43
C ASN A 221 0.89 8.85 15.78
N TYR A 222 0.69 7.99 14.77
CA TYR A 222 0.76 6.54 14.95
C TYR A 222 2.23 6.11 15.09
N SER A 223 2.57 5.48 16.22
CA SER A 223 3.84 4.78 16.41
C SER A 223 3.53 3.29 16.48
N LEU A 224 4.22 2.44 15.73
CA LEU A 224 4.21 1.01 16.07
C LEU A 224 4.88 0.89 17.46
N LEU A 225 4.36 0.11 18.41
CA LEU A 225 4.86 -0.01 19.79
C LEU A 225 6.33 -0.47 19.89
N PHE A 226 6.92 -0.92 18.78
CA PHE A 226 8.34 -1.22 18.60
C PHE A 226 9.17 0.01 18.15
N TYR A 227 8.55 1.18 17.97
CA TYR A 227 9.08 2.28 17.19
C TYR A 227 8.75 3.67 17.73
N GLU A 228 9.72 4.26 18.43
CA GLU A 228 10.02 5.68 18.22
C GLU A 228 10.98 5.80 17.03
N PHE A 229 10.50 6.39 15.93
CA PHE A 229 11.20 6.58 14.64
C PHE A 229 12.05 7.85 14.60
N ASP A 230 12.64 8.28 15.72
CA ASP A 230 13.50 9.48 15.72
C ASP A 230 14.80 9.28 14.90
N ALA A 231 15.04 8.09 14.36
CA ALA A 231 16.27 7.73 13.65
C ALA A 231 16.08 6.90 12.36
N ALA A 232 14.98 7.08 11.60
CA ALA A 232 15.00 6.66 10.20
C ALA A 232 16.19 7.31 9.49
N TYR A 233 17.16 6.52 9.02
CA TYR A 233 18.43 7.05 8.51
C TYR A 233 18.34 7.31 7.00
N CYS A 234 17.65 6.42 6.30
CA CYS A 234 17.53 6.44 4.86
C CYS A 234 16.21 6.95 4.31
N LEU A 235 15.27 7.34 5.17
CA LEU A 235 13.94 7.73 4.75
C LEU A 235 13.40 8.91 5.55
N LEU A 236 12.38 9.54 4.97
CA LEU A 236 11.50 10.45 5.67
C LEU A 236 10.38 9.64 6.34
N LYS A 237 9.89 10.06 7.50
CA LYS A 237 8.91 9.27 8.28
C LYS A 237 7.61 9.06 7.50
N GLU A 238 7.16 10.08 6.79
CA GLU A 238 5.97 10.08 5.93
C GLU A 238 6.06 9.11 4.73
N ASN A 239 7.25 8.58 4.45
CA ASN A 239 7.47 7.60 3.39
C ASN A 239 7.20 6.15 3.86
N ILE A 240 6.94 5.94 5.14
CA ILE A 240 6.52 4.63 5.65
C ILE A 240 5.04 4.44 5.36
N VAL A 241 4.66 3.30 4.78
CA VAL A 241 3.25 2.94 4.62
C VAL A 241 2.64 2.67 6.00
N GLU A 242 1.73 3.54 6.43
CA GLU A 242 0.99 3.38 7.67
C GLU A 242 -0.13 2.34 7.53
N PRO A 243 -0.41 1.54 8.59
CA PRO A 243 -1.54 0.65 8.60
C PRO A 243 -2.85 1.46 8.55
N LYS A 244 -3.67 1.20 7.54
CA LYS A 244 -4.93 1.91 7.32
C LYS A 244 -6.02 0.93 6.92
N ALA A 245 -7.26 1.19 7.31
CA ALA A 245 -8.43 0.51 6.77
C ALA A 245 -9.33 1.52 6.05
N TRP A 246 -9.99 1.09 4.98
CA TRP A 246 -10.83 1.95 4.14
C TRP A 246 -12.30 1.68 4.39
N GLU A 247 -13.09 2.75 4.54
CA GLU A 247 -14.53 2.63 4.71
C GLU A 247 -15.17 2.01 3.46
N ILE A 248 -16.00 0.99 3.66
CA ILE A 248 -16.75 0.35 2.58
C ILE A 248 -18.09 1.06 2.46
N ILE A 249 -18.33 1.69 1.31
CA ILE A 249 -19.60 2.36 0.99
C ILE A 249 -20.39 1.65 -0.10
N ASP A 250 -19.92 0.49 -0.57
CA ASP A 250 -20.65 -0.36 -1.51
C ASP A 250 -21.95 -0.86 -0.85
N GLU A 251 -23.09 -0.57 -1.48
CA GLU A 251 -24.42 -1.00 -1.03
C GLU A 251 -24.58 -2.52 -0.97
N LYS A 252 -23.77 -3.27 -1.72
CA LYS A 252 -23.75 -4.74 -1.68
C LYS A 252 -23.16 -5.27 -0.38
N HIS A 253 -22.34 -4.48 0.32
CA HIS A 253 -21.77 -4.87 1.61
C HIS A 253 -22.82 -4.76 2.71
N LYS A 254 -23.28 -5.91 3.22
CA LYS A 254 -24.38 -5.95 4.20
C LYS A 254 -23.92 -5.89 5.66
N ASN A 255 -22.63 -6.11 5.95
CA ASN A 255 -22.15 -6.17 7.33
C ASN A 255 -21.87 -4.74 7.86
N LYS A 256 -22.80 -4.22 8.65
CA LYS A 256 -22.72 -2.87 9.23
C LYS A 256 -21.70 -2.74 10.35
N GLU A 257 -21.38 -3.83 11.05
CA GLU A 257 -20.43 -3.82 12.17
C GLU A 257 -18.99 -3.77 11.64
N PHE A 258 -18.70 -4.61 10.66
CA PHE A 258 -17.40 -4.74 10.01
C PHE A 258 -17.43 -4.03 8.65
N ASN A 259 -17.44 -2.70 8.68
CA ASN A 259 -17.62 -1.84 7.50
C ASN A 259 -16.34 -1.18 6.99
N TYR A 260 -15.17 -1.68 7.41
CA TYR A 260 -13.87 -1.22 6.90
C TYR A 260 -13.10 -2.40 6.30
N LEU A 261 -12.44 -2.17 5.16
CA LEU A 261 -11.53 -3.12 4.52
C LEU A 261 -10.09 -2.83 4.96
N PHE A 262 -9.44 -3.82 5.55
CA PHE A 262 -8.00 -3.85 5.80
C PHE A 262 -7.36 -4.90 4.89
N VAL A 263 -6.29 -4.52 4.20
CA VAL A 263 -5.55 -5.44 3.34
C VAL A 263 -4.14 -5.59 3.88
N PHE A 264 -3.71 -6.83 4.09
CA PHE A 264 -2.34 -7.14 4.48
C PHE A 264 -1.61 -7.84 3.33
N TYR A 265 -0.43 -7.35 2.98
CA TYR A 265 0.40 -7.91 1.92
C TYR A 265 1.65 -8.54 2.52
N LEU A 266 1.86 -9.84 2.29
CA LEU A 266 3.18 -10.43 2.43
C LEU A 266 3.93 -10.20 1.12
N LEU A 267 5.09 -9.55 1.20
CA LEU A 267 5.91 -9.29 0.03
C LEU A 267 6.85 -10.49 -0.21
N PRO A 268 7.26 -10.72 -1.47
CA PRO A 268 8.26 -11.73 -1.78
C PRO A 268 9.61 -11.37 -1.15
N GLN A 269 10.48 -12.38 -0.96
CA GLN A 269 11.80 -12.18 -0.33
C GLN A 269 12.73 -11.31 -1.16
N ASN A 270 12.55 -11.24 -2.47
CA ASN A 270 13.32 -10.31 -3.31
C ASN A 270 12.91 -8.83 -3.10
N ALA A 271 11.84 -8.55 -2.34
CA ALA A 271 11.46 -7.20 -1.95
C ALA A 271 12.40 -6.64 -0.86
N THR A 272 13.21 -7.45 -0.20
CA THR A 272 14.20 -7.01 0.80
C THR A 272 15.63 -7.09 0.25
N PHE A 273 16.56 -6.39 0.90
CA PHE A 273 17.97 -6.32 0.51
C PHE A 273 18.90 -6.82 1.59
N ILE A 274 20.02 -7.40 1.17
CA ILE A 274 21.15 -7.72 2.05
C ILE A 274 22.02 -6.48 2.18
N HIS A 275 22.14 -5.97 3.40
CA HIS A 275 23.09 -4.91 3.71
C HIS A 275 24.42 -5.51 4.17
N SER A 276 25.52 -4.95 3.68
CA SER A 276 26.86 -5.22 4.21
C SER A 276 27.45 -3.95 4.78
N ARG A 277 28.21 -4.09 5.86
CA ARG A 277 29.01 -3.00 6.40
C ARG A 277 30.47 -3.21 6.01
N ASP A 278 31.05 -2.22 5.35
CA ASP A 278 32.47 -2.15 5.05
C ASP A 278 33.10 -0.90 5.71
N ASN A 279 34.37 -0.64 5.41
CA ASN A 279 35.10 0.52 5.94
C ASN A 279 34.52 1.88 5.49
N ASN A 280 33.70 1.89 4.43
CA ASN A 280 33.07 3.09 3.86
C ASN A 280 31.62 3.27 4.36
N GLY A 281 31.11 2.34 5.15
CA GLY A 281 29.78 2.41 5.75
C GLY A 281 28.89 1.25 5.29
N TRP A 282 27.58 1.52 5.19
CA TRP A 282 26.61 0.53 4.74
C TRP A 282 26.49 0.53 3.22
N SER A 283 26.45 -0.66 2.64
CA SER A 283 26.23 -0.88 1.21
C SER A 283 25.18 -1.97 1.01
N ILE A 284 24.46 -1.88 -0.11
CA ILE A 284 23.53 -2.94 -0.55
C ILE A 284 24.32 -3.91 -1.44
N LYS A 285 24.24 -5.20 -1.15
CA LYS A 285 24.80 -6.23 -2.02
C LYS A 285 23.93 -6.41 -3.26
N LYS A 286 24.30 -5.72 -4.34
CA LYS A 286 23.57 -5.79 -5.61
C LYS A 286 23.57 -7.21 -6.17
N GLY A 287 22.40 -7.70 -6.57
CA GLY A 287 22.23 -9.04 -7.15
C GLY A 287 22.15 -10.17 -6.13
N GLU A 288 22.26 -9.88 -4.83
CA GLU A 288 21.99 -10.86 -3.77
C GLU A 288 20.63 -10.56 -3.14
N THR A 289 19.70 -11.51 -3.21
CA THR A 289 18.44 -11.47 -2.48
C THR A 289 18.54 -12.33 -1.23
N PRO A 290 17.99 -11.91 -0.09
CA PRO A 290 17.83 -12.78 1.06
C PRO A 290 17.17 -14.10 0.66
N SER A 291 17.72 -15.21 1.16
CA SER A 291 17.09 -16.52 0.98
C SER A 291 15.78 -16.67 1.75
N GLY A 292 15.44 -15.67 2.57
CA GLY A 292 14.45 -15.76 3.63
C GLY A 292 14.88 -16.64 4.80
N PRO A 293 14.13 -16.60 5.91
CA PRO A 293 14.41 -17.38 7.09
C PRO A 293 14.38 -18.88 6.75
N LYS A 294 15.37 -19.65 7.21
CA LYS A 294 15.42 -21.10 6.95
C LYS A 294 14.44 -21.90 7.82
N CYS A 295 13.70 -21.23 8.69
CA CYS A 295 12.74 -21.86 9.58
C CYS A 295 11.56 -22.42 8.79
N LYS A 296 10.96 -23.50 9.31
CA LYS A 296 9.93 -24.27 8.58
C LYS A 296 8.67 -23.46 8.35
N ASP A 297 8.27 -22.66 9.34
CA ASP A 297 7.05 -21.87 9.27
C ASP A 297 7.24 -20.54 10.02
N ILE A 298 6.67 -19.50 9.45
CA ILE A 298 6.52 -18.20 10.08
C ILE A 298 5.05 -17.85 9.99
N GLN A 299 4.45 -17.51 11.12
CA GLN A 299 3.03 -17.26 11.23
C GLN A 299 2.78 -15.79 11.53
N ILE A 300 1.87 -15.16 10.78
CA ILE A 300 1.30 -13.86 11.12
C ILE A 300 -0.15 -14.09 11.56
N LYS A 301 -0.45 -13.82 12.82
CA LYS A 301 -1.73 -14.08 13.45
C LYS A 301 -2.49 -12.78 13.72
N PHE A 302 -3.71 -12.69 13.18
CA PHE A 302 -4.66 -11.61 13.43
C PHE A 302 -5.79 -12.10 14.34
N ASN A 303 -6.21 -11.27 15.30
CA ASN A 303 -7.23 -11.64 16.28
C ASN A 303 -8.64 -11.67 15.66
N GLY A 304 -9.29 -12.84 15.68
CA GLY A 304 -10.61 -13.06 15.07
C GLY A 304 -11.75 -12.24 15.66
N SER A 305 -11.57 -11.63 16.83
CA SER A 305 -12.54 -10.69 17.41
C SER A 305 -12.50 -9.31 16.73
N TYR A 306 -11.36 -8.92 16.17
CA TYR A 306 -11.17 -7.62 15.52
C TYR A 306 -11.16 -7.70 14.00
N TYR A 307 -10.83 -8.87 13.44
CA TYR A 307 -10.73 -9.09 12.01
C TYR A 307 -11.62 -10.23 11.55
N LYS A 308 -12.21 -10.10 10.37
CA LYS A 308 -12.95 -11.17 9.68
C LYS A 308 -12.33 -11.41 8.31
N LEU A 309 -11.90 -12.64 8.04
CA LEU A 309 -11.31 -13.01 6.76
C LEU A 309 -12.37 -12.90 5.65
N LEU A 310 -12.03 -12.22 4.56
CA LEU A 310 -12.82 -12.22 3.33
C LEU A 310 -12.26 -13.23 2.33
N MET A 311 -13.18 -13.91 1.65
CA MET A 311 -12.87 -14.81 0.54
C MET A 311 -13.83 -14.60 -0.62
N ASN A 312 -13.43 -15.12 -1.79
CA ASN A 312 -14.24 -15.07 -2.99
C ASN A 312 -15.62 -15.66 -2.71
N GLY A 313 -16.65 -14.87 -3.03
CA GLY A 313 -18.02 -15.35 -3.01
C GLY A 313 -18.17 -16.42 -4.08
N PHE A 314 -18.75 -17.56 -3.72
CA PHE A 314 -19.28 -18.43 -4.76
C PHE A 314 -20.36 -17.65 -5.51
N ASN A 315 -20.29 -17.64 -6.84
CA ASN A 315 -21.43 -17.32 -7.69
C ASN A 315 -22.49 -18.44 -7.59
N ASN A 316 -22.84 -18.85 -6.38
CA ASN A 316 -24.05 -19.59 -6.14
C ASN A 316 -25.10 -18.51 -5.90
N ASP A 317 -25.84 -18.16 -6.95
CA ASP A 317 -27.05 -17.32 -6.92
C ASP A 317 -28.18 -17.90 -6.02
N GLU A 318 -27.85 -18.75 -5.06
CA GLU A 318 -28.77 -19.29 -4.07
C GLU A 318 -28.63 -18.51 -2.77
N ASN A 319 -29.47 -17.48 -2.64
CA ASN A 319 -30.23 -17.06 -1.46
C ASN A 319 -29.91 -17.72 -0.07
N ILE A 320 -28.66 -17.81 0.37
CA ILE A 320 -28.35 -18.23 1.74
C ILE A 320 -28.59 -17.04 2.67
N GLN A 321 -29.73 -17.09 3.33
CA GLN A 321 -30.11 -16.20 4.42
C GLN A 321 -29.06 -16.31 5.53
N LEU A 322 -28.39 -15.20 5.84
CA LEU A 322 -27.40 -15.11 6.90
C LEU A 322 -28.12 -15.20 8.26
N GLU A 323 -28.29 -16.40 8.80
CA GLU A 323 -28.78 -16.56 10.17
C GLU A 323 -27.70 -16.07 11.15
N SER A 324 -28.01 -14.93 11.78
CA SER A 324 -27.29 -14.38 12.92
C SER A 324 -27.36 -15.35 14.11
N SER A 325 -26.47 -16.33 14.13
CA SER A 325 -26.27 -17.24 15.25
C SER A 325 -25.53 -16.52 16.39
N THR A 326 -26.28 -15.84 17.24
CA THR A 326 -25.81 -15.39 18.56
C THR A 326 -25.61 -16.62 19.44
N LYS A 327 -24.41 -17.21 19.44
CA LYS A 327 -24.09 -18.36 20.31
C LYS A 327 -23.68 -17.88 21.70
N THR A 328 -24.58 -18.07 22.65
CA THR A 328 -24.26 -18.09 24.08
C THR A 328 -23.38 -19.32 24.36
N PHE A 329 -22.13 -19.09 24.76
CA PHE A 329 -21.20 -20.16 25.14
C PHE A 329 -21.72 -20.86 26.40
N SER A 330 -22.09 -22.14 26.27
CA SER A 330 -22.30 -23.05 27.40
C SER A 330 -21.24 -24.14 27.34
N THR A 331 -20.37 -24.14 28.34
CA THR A 331 -19.30 -25.11 28.54
C THR A 331 -19.90 -26.45 28.91
N LYS A 332 -19.77 -27.45 28.03
CA LYS A 332 -20.01 -28.85 28.37
C LYS A 332 -18.88 -29.74 27.88
N THR A 333 -18.16 -30.28 28.85
CA THR A 333 -17.14 -31.31 28.74
C THR A 333 -17.76 -32.61 28.22
N THR A 334 -17.28 -33.19 27.13
CA THR A 334 -17.54 -34.61 26.83
C THR A 334 -16.40 -35.26 26.04
N LYS A 335 -16.18 -36.52 26.40
CA LYS A 335 -15.09 -37.46 26.08
C LYS A 335 -14.95 -37.82 24.60
N GLU A 336 -13.70 -38.13 24.26
CA GLU A 336 -13.23 -38.71 23.01
C GLU A 336 -13.93 -40.01 22.62
N SER A 337 -14.24 -40.15 21.34
CA SER A 337 -14.34 -41.44 20.67
C SER A 337 -13.66 -41.35 19.30
N ILE A 338 -12.77 -42.30 19.05
CA ILE A 338 -11.95 -42.43 17.85
C ILE A 338 -12.78 -43.15 16.79
N ILE A 339 -12.98 -42.52 15.63
CA ILE A 339 -13.47 -43.22 14.43
C ILE A 339 -12.52 -42.89 13.27
N SER A 340 -11.85 -43.94 12.79
CA SER A 340 -11.02 -43.97 11.59
C SER A 340 -11.91 -44.20 10.37
N ILE A 341 -11.90 -43.28 9.41
CA ILE A 341 -12.47 -43.51 8.07
C ILE A 341 -11.42 -43.14 7.02
N LYS A 342 -11.02 -44.16 6.27
CA LYS A 342 -10.14 -44.10 5.11
C LYS A 342 -11.03 -43.91 3.87
N SER A 343 -10.92 -42.77 3.20
CA SER A 343 -11.62 -42.51 1.95
C SER A 343 -10.62 -42.12 0.86
N THR A 344 -10.50 -42.99 -0.13
CA THR A 344 -9.75 -42.78 -1.38
C THR A 344 -10.72 -42.17 -2.39
N SER A 345 -10.42 -40.99 -2.92
CA SER A 345 -11.16 -40.44 -4.07
C SER A 345 -10.20 -40.08 -5.21
N THR A 346 -10.55 -40.56 -6.40
CA THR A 346 -9.84 -40.35 -7.65
C THR A 346 -10.41 -39.11 -8.33
N ILE A 347 -9.57 -38.13 -8.62
CA ILE A 347 -9.97 -36.87 -9.29
C ILE A 347 -9.73 -37.00 -10.79
N ILE A 348 -10.80 -36.94 -11.58
CA ILE A 348 -10.77 -36.78 -13.03
C ILE A 348 -10.77 -35.28 -13.34
N LYS A 349 -9.68 -34.79 -13.95
CA LYS A 349 -9.57 -33.41 -14.43
C LYS A 349 -10.23 -33.28 -15.79
N THR A 350 -11.28 -32.46 -15.89
CA THR A 350 -11.83 -31.99 -17.17
C THR A 350 -11.62 -30.49 -17.26
N THR A 351 -10.77 -30.06 -18.19
CA THR A 351 -10.45 -28.66 -18.44
C THR A 351 -11.43 -28.11 -19.47
N THR A 352 -12.26 -27.15 -19.09
CA THR A 352 -13.12 -26.41 -20.01
C THR A 352 -12.68 -24.94 -20.00
N ASN A 353 -12.04 -24.52 -21.10
CA ASN A 353 -11.67 -23.11 -21.32
C ASN A 353 -12.94 -22.32 -21.69
N ILE A 354 -13.45 -21.50 -20.76
CA ILE A 354 -14.50 -20.53 -21.04
C ILE A 354 -13.85 -19.15 -21.17
N LEU A 355 -13.84 -18.65 -22.41
CA LEU A 355 -13.44 -17.29 -22.75
C LEU A 355 -14.59 -16.35 -22.35
N THR A 356 -14.43 -15.56 -21.28
CA THR A 356 -15.42 -14.55 -20.88
C THR A 356 -15.10 -13.20 -21.52
N THR A 357 -16.04 -12.72 -22.34
CA THR A 357 -15.97 -11.41 -22.99
C THR A 357 -16.26 -10.32 -21.96
N LYS A 358 -15.23 -9.54 -21.62
CA LYS A 358 -15.28 -8.43 -20.64
C LYS A 358 -16.20 -7.31 -21.16
N ASN A 359 -17.42 -7.23 -20.61
CA ASN A 359 -18.38 -6.19 -20.95
C ASN A 359 -18.00 -4.86 -20.25
N ASN A 360 -17.44 -3.93 -21.02
CA ASN A 360 -16.80 -2.72 -20.49
C ASN A 360 -17.80 -1.54 -20.47
N ASN A 361 -18.60 -1.45 -19.41
CA ASN A 361 -19.60 -0.37 -19.21
C ASN A 361 -18.99 1.04 -19.10
N ASN A 362 -17.67 1.15 -18.98
CA ASN A 362 -16.96 2.42 -18.90
C ASN A 362 -17.01 3.22 -20.20
N LEU A 363 -17.23 2.58 -21.37
CA LEU A 363 -17.28 3.27 -22.67
C LEU A 363 -18.46 4.26 -22.79
N LYS A 364 -19.59 3.98 -22.13
CA LYS A 364 -20.80 4.82 -22.21
C LYS A 364 -20.59 6.18 -21.52
N TRP A 365 -19.87 6.21 -20.40
CA TRP A 365 -19.61 7.46 -19.67
C TRP A 365 -18.63 8.38 -20.42
N TYR A 366 -17.64 7.83 -21.11
CA TYR A 366 -16.74 8.61 -21.96
C TYR A 366 -17.45 9.21 -23.18
N LEU A 367 -18.41 8.50 -23.77
CA LEU A 367 -19.23 9.02 -24.87
C LEU A 367 -20.12 10.19 -24.42
N ILE A 368 -20.76 10.08 -23.26
CA ILE A 368 -21.59 11.17 -22.71
C ILE A 368 -20.74 12.39 -22.36
N GLY A 369 -19.59 12.19 -21.70
CA GLY A 369 -18.65 13.27 -21.40
C GLY A 369 -18.12 13.97 -22.66
N GLY A 370 -17.81 13.20 -23.70
CA GLY A 370 -17.38 13.74 -25.00
C GLY A 370 -18.44 14.61 -25.68
N ILE A 371 -19.71 14.16 -25.69
CA ILE A 371 -20.82 14.92 -26.30
C ILE A 371 -21.05 16.24 -25.56
N VAL A 372 -21.06 16.23 -24.23
CA VAL A 372 -21.22 17.45 -23.41
C VAL A 372 -20.06 18.42 -23.65
N GLY A 373 -18.83 17.91 -23.76
CA GLY A 373 -17.66 18.71 -24.10
C GLY A 373 -17.77 19.39 -25.47
N ILE A 374 -18.23 18.67 -26.50
CA ILE A 374 -18.41 19.21 -27.86
C ILE A 374 -19.49 20.31 -27.87
N ILE A 375 -20.62 20.11 -27.18
CA ILE A 375 -21.69 21.12 -27.10
C ILE A 375 -21.18 22.41 -26.45
N LEU A 376 -20.39 22.30 -25.38
CA LEU A 376 -19.76 23.45 -24.72
C LEU A 376 -18.83 24.22 -25.67
N ILE A 377 -18.03 23.51 -26.46
CA ILE A 377 -17.14 24.14 -27.46
C ILE A 377 -17.96 24.87 -28.53
N ILE A 378 -19.04 24.27 -29.04
CA ILE A 378 -19.92 24.90 -30.03
C ILE A 378 -20.56 26.17 -29.46
N LEU A 379 -21.03 26.15 -28.21
CA LEU A 379 -21.59 27.34 -27.56
C LEU A 379 -20.58 28.47 -27.41
N ILE A 380 -19.31 28.16 -27.10
CA ILE A 380 -18.23 29.15 -27.04
C ILE A 380 -17.98 29.75 -28.43
N ILE A 381 -17.89 28.90 -29.47
CA ILE A 381 -17.68 29.36 -30.85
C ILE A 381 -18.84 30.27 -31.31
N CYS A 382 -20.08 29.86 -31.07
CA CYS A 382 -21.26 30.68 -31.37
C CYS A 382 -21.24 32.02 -30.63
N GLY A 383 -20.85 32.03 -29.36
CA GLY A 383 -20.69 33.26 -28.57
C GLY A 383 -19.64 34.22 -29.16
N VAL A 384 -18.49 33.68 -29.60
CA VAL A 384 -17.43 34.47 -30.25
C VAL A 384 -17.90 35.02 -31.60
N ILE A 385 -18.59 34.23 -32.42
CA ILE A 385 -19.13 34.68 -33.72
C ILE A 385 -20.14 35.81 -33.52
N LEU A 386 -21.10 35.65 -32.59
CA LEU A 386 -22.08 36.69 -32.28
C LEU A 386 -21.42 37.98 -31.79
N PHE A 387 -20.34 37.86 -31.01
CA PHE A 387 -19.58 39.01 -30.53
C PHE A 387 -18.87 39.75 -31.67
N ILE A 388 -18.23 39.05 -32.61
CA ILE A 388 -17.61 39.66 -33.80
C ILE A 388 -18.66 40.37 -34.66
N LEU A 389 -19.84 39.77 -34.84
CA LEU A 389 -20.94 40.37 -35.59
C LEU A 389 -21.49 41.65 -34.93
N MET A 390 -21.46 41.74 -33.60
CA MET A 390 -21.84 42.94 -32.86
C MET A 390 -20.82 44.07 -33.06
N ILE A 391 -19.52 43.77 -32.99
CA ILE A 391 -18.45 44.79 -33.18
C ILE A 391 -18.49 45.37 -34.60
N ASN A 392 -18.62 44.53 -35.63
CA ASN A 392 -18.66 45.01 -37.02
C ASN A 392 -19.92 45.84 -37.36
N LYS A 393 -20.90 45.91 -36.46
CA LYS A 393 -22.12 46.70 -36.67
C LYS A 393 -21.95 48.15 -36.18
N GLU A 394 -20.97 48.45 -35.34
CA GLU A 394 -20.72 49.81 -34.84
C GLU A 394 -19.91 50.67 -35.84
N ASP A 395 -19.03 50.08 -36.64
CA ASP A 395 -18.16 50.85 -37.56
C ASP A 395 -18.84 51.33 -38.85
N ASN A 396 -20.08 50.90 -39.15
CA ASN A 396 -20.80 51.29 -40.36
C ASN A 396 -21.70 52.54 -40.18
N ASN A 397 -21.60 53.25 -39.05
CA ASN A 397 -22.49 54.38 -38.74
C ASN A 397 -21.80 55.73 -38.46
N GLU A 398 -20.49 55.86 -38.69
CA GLU A 398 -19.80 57.16 -38.60
C GLU A 398 -18.99 57.48 -39.85
N GLU A 399 -19.69 57.73 -40.97
CA GLU A 399 -19.22 58.68 -41.98
C GLU A 399 -20.04 59.97 -41.85
N THR A 400 -19.53 60.95 -41.12
CA THR A 400 -19.40 62.36 -41.58
C THR A 400 -18.91 63.28 -40.45
N LYS A 401 -17.95 64.15 -40.81
CA LYS A 401 -17.26 65.20 -40.02
C LYS A 401 -16.05 64.69 -39.23
N GLY A 402 -14.87 65.27 -39.37
CA GLY A 402 -14.48 66.46 -40.11
C GLY A 402 -13.02 66.74 -39.81
N GLU A 403 -12.36 67.17 -40.87
CA GLU A 403 -11.02 67.71 -40.99
C GLU A 403 -10.71 68.79 -39.94
N ASN A 404 -9.58 68.69 -39.22
CA ASN A 404 -8.49 69.67 -39.22
C ASN A 404 -7.56 69.61 -38.00
N ASN A 405 -6.28 69.89 -38.30
CA ASN A 405 -5.18 70.35 -37.45
C ASN A 405 -4.40 69.30 -36.65
N LEU A 406 -3.10 69.46 -36.37
CA LEU A 406 -1.93 70.12 -36.97
C LEU A 406 -0.82 69.83 -35.93
N ILE A 407 0.30 69.24 -36.35
CA ILE A 407 1.68 69.36 -35.81
C ILE A 407 1.89 69.37 -34.27
N LYS A 408 2.64 68.38 -33.73
CA LYS A 408 3.84 68.65 -32.90
C LYS A 408 4.72 67.43 -32.59
N GLU A 409 6.00 67.54 -33.00
CA GLU A 409 7.28 67.23 -32.33
C GLU A 409 7.38 66.08 -31.31
N MET A 410 8.26 65.09 -31.56
CA MET A 410 9.68 65.02 -31.12
C MET A 410 9.88 64.93 -29.59
N SER A 411 10.40 63.79 -29.09
CA SER A 411 11.72 63.71 -28.41
C SER A 411 11.94 62.38 -27.65
N THR A 412 13.07 61.77 -27.99
CA THR A 412 14.04 60.97 -27.19
C THR A 412 14.01 61.04 -25.65
N ASN A 413 14.31 59.90 -25.00
CA ASN A 413 15.41 59.67 -24.04
C ASN A 413 15.39 58.18 -23.60
N VAL A 414 16.43 57.36 -23.70
CA VAL A 414 17.83 57.41 -23.20
C VAL A 414 17.96 57.32 -21.69
N GLY A 415 18.71 56.30 -21.23
CA GLY A 415 19.31 56.17 -19.90
C GLY A 415 18.60 55.14 -19.01
N MET A 416 19.27 54.32 -18.20
CA MET A 416 20.68 54.26 -17.84
C MET A 416 20.91 52.98 -17.03
N THR A 417 22.12 52.44 -17.16
CA THR A 417 22.91 51.58 -16.26
C THR A 417 22.49 51.60 -14.77
N THR A 418 22.72 50.56 -13.95
CA THR A 418 24.05 50.29 -13.36
C THR A 418 24.12 48.92 -12.66
N THR A 419 25.26 48.27 -12.91
CA THR A 419 25.93 47.16 -12.24
C THR A 419 26.11 47.33 -10.73
N THR A 420 26.04 46.26 -9.94
CA THR A 420 27.08 46.03 -8.90
C THR A 420 27.17 44.55 -8.49
N ASN A 421 28.33 43.97 -8.78
CA ASN A 421 28.87 42.78 -8.14
C ASN A 421 29.18 43.09 -6.66
N THR A 422 29.01 42.12 -5.76
CA THR A 422 30.04 41.90 -4.72
C THR A 422 30.07 40.45 -4.25
N THR A 423 31.15 39.79 -4.61
CA THR A 423 31.69 38.54 -4.07
C THR A 423 32.10 38.73 -2.61
N LYS A 424 31.87 37.75 -1.74
CA LYS A 424 32.77 37.50 -0.60
C LYS A 424 32.82 36.02 -0.22
N LYS A 425 34.02 35.47 -0.45
CA LYS A 425 34.59 34.23 0.08
C LYS A 425 34.88 34.39 1.59
N ASN A 426 34.74 33.30 2.34
CA ASN A 426 35.70 32.75 3.32
C ASN A 426 35.05 31.51 3.94
N ASP A 427 35.51 30.29 3.70
CA ASP A 427 36.75 29.60 4.10
C ASP A 427 36.69 28.96 5.49
N LYS A 428 36.96 27.64 5.49
CA LYS A 428 37.34 26.70 6.57
C LYS A 428 36.44 26.48 7.79
N SER A 429 36.05 25.22 7.99
CA SER A 429 36.73 24.36 8.98
C SER A 429 36.29 22.90 8.86
N GLN A 430 37.26 22.02 8.68
CA GLN A 430 37.12 20.58 8.80
C GLN A 430 36.77 20.17 10.25
N ARG A 431 35.87 19.21 10.41
CA ARG A 431 35.87 18.29 11.56
C ARG A 431 35.43 16.91 11.08
N LYS A 432 36.41 16.03 10.93
CA LYS A 432 36.20 14.57 10.89
C LYS A 432 35.64 14.14 12.24
N LYS A 433 34.49 13.46 12.24
CA LYS A 433 34.08 12.57 13.32
C LYS A 433 33.98 11.17 12.72
N TYR A 434 34.80 10.27 13.24
CA TYR A 434 34.67 8.84 13.06
C TYR A 434 33.51 8.35 13.94
N CYS A 435 32.66 7.48 13.38
CA CYS A 435 31.69 6.67 14.08
C CYS A 435 31.84 5.22 13.61
#